data_AF-A0A940PIK0-F1
#
_entry.id   AF-A0A940PIK0-F1
#
_cell.length_a   1.000
_cell.length_b   1.000
_cell.length_c   1.000
_cell.angle_alpha   90.00
_cell.angle_beta   90.00
_cell.angle_gamma   90.00
#
_symmetry.space_group_name_H-M   'P 1'
#
loop_
_entity.id
_entity.type
_entity.pdbx_description
1 polymer ?
#
loop_
_entity_poly.entity_id
_entity_poly.type
_entity_poly.pdbx_seq_one_letter_code
_entity_poly.pdbx_strand_id
1 'polypeptide(L)'
;MDRAEVLTSKIRQKEEQIRDVEFGIRKLEKELLELYQAAEHEEKVNAIFFSMKESKARQFSNLKNNVEGIKFSVSLSENMMDLVNGNLAQQTEESIKHAIRVIELKISQTEQEIIRLKTTQNGYEIVLSNLYSQRRQL
;
A
#
# COMPACT_ATOMS: atom_id res chain seq x y z
N MET A 1 -42.14 -29.42 -6.57
CA MET A 1 -41.78 -28.03 -6.20
C MET A 1 -42.37 -27.11 -7.23
N ASP A 2 -43.06 -26.07 -6.79
CA ASP A 2 -43.66 -25.07 -7.67
C ASP A 2 -42.56 -24.24 -8.36
N ARG A 3 -42.78 -23.84 -9.62
CA ARG A 3 -41.83 -23.06 -10.41
C ARG A 3 -41.52 -21.71 -9.74
N ALA A 4 -42.50 -21.14 -9.04
CA ALA A 4 -42.31 -19.94 -8.22
C ALA A 4 -41.40 -20.19 -7.01
N GLU A 5 -41.49 -21.33 -6.34
CA GLU A 5 -40.62 -21.71 -5.21
C GLU A 5 -39.16 -21.86 -5.65
N VAL A 6 -38.93 -22.52 -6.79
CA VAL A 6 -37.58 -22.69 -7.36
C VAL A 6 -36.93 -21.34 -7.68
N LEU A 7 -37.67 -20.41 -8.28
CA LEU A 7 -37.17 -19.05 -8.53
C LEU A 7 -36.91 -18.29 -7.24
N THR A 8 -37.77 -18.43 -6.24
CA THR A 8 -37.58 -17.81 -4.91
C THR A 8 -36.28 -18.24 -4.27
N SER A 9 -35.98 -19.54 -4.31
CA SER A 9 -34.75 -20.09 -3.75
C SER A 9 -33.51 -19.55 -4.49
N LYS A 10 -33.53 -19.50 -5.82
CA LYS A 10 -32.43 -18.96 -6.63
C LYS A 10 -32.19 -17.46 -6.38
N ILE A 11 -33.25 -16.67 -6.23
CA ILE A 11 -33.17 -15.25 -5.88
C ILE A 11 -32.44 -15.08 -4.54
N ARG A 12 -32.91 -15.79 -3.50
CA ARG A 12 -32.29 -15.73 -2.16
C ARG A 12 -30.81 -16.12 -2.18
N GLN A 13 -30.47 -17.18 -2.93
CA GLN A 13 -29.08 -17.60 -3.08
C GLN A 13 -28.21 -16.51 -3.74
N LYS A 14 -28.73 -15.82 -4.75
CA LYS A 14 -28.00 -14.73 -5.42
C LYS A 14 -27.84 -13.50 -4.54
N GLU A 15 -28.85 -13.16 -3.74
CA GLU A 15 -28.76 -12.09 -2.75
C GLU A 15 -27.71 -12.38 -1.67
N GLU A 16 -27.62 -13.63 -1.21
CA GLU A 16 -26.59 -14.07 -0.28
C GLU A 16 -25.19 -13.92 -0.89
N GLN A 17 -25.00 -14.39 -2.13
CA GLN A 17 -23.72 -14.23 -2.85
C GLN A 17 -23.32 -12.77 -3.04
N ILE A 18 -24.27 -11.86 -3.28
CA ILE A 18 -24.00 -10.42 -3.37
C ILE A 18 -23.54 -9.89 -2.01
N ARG A 19 -24.26 -10.23 -0.92
CA ARG A 19 -23.88 -9.80 0.44
C ARG A 19 -22.48 -10.25 0.83
N ASP A 20 -22.10 -11.48 0.49
CA ASP A 20 -20.78 -12.02 0.76
C ASP A 20 -19.69 -11.25 0.01
N VAL A 21 -19.93 -10.94 -1.27
CA VAL A 21 -19.02 -10.14 -2.10
C VAL A 21 -18.90 -8.71 -1.57
N GLU A 22 -20.01 -8.07 -1.22
CA GLU A 22 -20.03 -6.72 -0.62
C GLU A 22 -19.28 -6.67 0.72
N PHE A 23 -19.39 -7.72 1.53
CA PHE A 23 -18.61 -7.85 2.76
C PHE A 23 -17.10 -7.97 2.46
N GLY A 24 -16.74 -8.80 1.48
CA GLY A 24 -15.35 -8.93 1.00
C GLY A 24 -14.77 -7.61 0.50
N ILE A 25 -15.52 -6.86 -0.32
CA ILE A 25 -15.12 -5.54 -0.81
C ILE A 25 -14.86 -4.58 0.34
N ARG A 26 -15.80 -4.47 1.31
CA ARG A 26 -15.62 -3.58 2.47
C ARG A 26 -14.39 -3.91 3.31
N LYS A 27 -14.08 -5.21 3.45
CA LYS A 27 -12.87 -5.65 4.16
C LYS A 27 -11.60 -5.21 3.43
N LEU A 28 -11.55 -5.39 2.11
CA LEU A 28 -10.41 -4.97 1.29
C LEU A 28 -10.28 -3.44 1.23
N GLU A 29 -11.39 -2.70 1.17
CA GLU A 29 -11.37 -1.22 1.21
C GLU A 29 -10.80 -0.70 2.54
N LYS A 30 -11.11 -1.38 3.65
CA LYS A 30 -10.48 -1.06 4.95
C LYS A 30 -8.98 -1.36 4.95
N GLU A 31 -8.57 -2.52 4.46
CA GLU A 31 -7.15 -2.89 4.33
C GLU A 31 -6.40 -1.91 3.42
N LEU A 32 -7.02 -1.48 2.32
CA LEU A 32 -6.46 -0.49 1.40
C LEU A 32 -6.21 0.85 2.09
N LEU A 33 -7.15 1.30 2.93
CA LEU A 33 -6.97 2.52 3.73
C LEU A 33 -5.77 2.40 4.69
N GLU A 34 -5.62 1.27 5.36
CA GLU A 34 -4.48 1.00 6.25
C GLU A 34 -3.15 0.99 5.47
N LEU A 35 -3.15 0.44 4.26
CA LEU A 35 -1.98 0.44 3.37
C LEU A 35 -1.59 1.85 2.90
N TYR A 36 -2.55 2.72 2.56
CA TYR A 36 -2.25 4.11 2.22
C TYR A 36 -1.68 4.89 3.40
N GLN A 37 -2.20 4.67 4.62
CA GLN A 37 -1.63 5.28 5.82
C GLN A 37 -0.20 4.80 6.09
N ALA A 38 0.08 3.51 5.85
CA ALA A 38 1.43 2.97 5.94
C ALA A 38 2.36 3.58 4.88
N ALA A 39 1.88 3.77 3.64
CA ALA A 39 2.65 4.43 2.58
C ALA A 39 3.04 5.86 2.96
N GLU A 40 2.06 6.64 3.44
CA GLU A 40 2.30 8.02 3.89
C GLU A 40 3.29 8.07 5.07
N HIS A 41 3.22 7.10 5.98
CA HIS A 41 4.17 6.97 7.07
C HIS A 41 5.60 6.70 6.58
N GLU A 42 5.77 5.73 5.67
CA GLU A 42 7.08 5.40 5.09
C GLU A 42 7.67 6.54 4.28
N GLU A 43 6.85 7.31 3.55
CA GLU A 43 7.30 8.52 2.86
C GLU A 43 7.86 9.57 3.84
N LYS A 44 7.21 9.77 4.99
CA LYS A 44 7.70 10.67 6.05
C LYS A 44 9.01 10.16 6.65
N VAL A 45 9.11 8.87 6.95
CA VAL A 45 10.34 8.25 7.45
C VAL A 45 11.48 8.45 6.45
N ASN A 46 11.21 8.21 5.17
CA ASN A 46 12.15 8.40 4.08
C ASN A 46 12.64 9.86 3.99
N ALA A 47 11.71 10.82 4.02
CA ALA A 47 12.04 12.24 3.98
C ALA A 47 12.90 12.68 5.18
N ILE A 48 12.56 12.22 6.39
CA ILE A 48 13.35 12.48 7.60
C ILE A 48 14.76 11.90 7.44
N PHE A 49 14.88 10.65 7.02
CA PHE A 49 16.16 9.99 6.81
C PHE A 49 17.06 10.76 5.85
N PHE A 50 16.55 11.15 4.67
CA PHE A 50 17.30 11.93 3.70
C PHE A 50 17.70 13.32 4.22
N SER A 51 16.77 14.02 4.89
CA SER A 51 17.07 15.33 5.49
C SER A 51 18.18 15.25 6.54
N MET A 52 18.20 14.19 7.36
CA MET A 52 19.24 13.95 8.36
C MET A 52 20.58 13.60 7.71
N LYS A 53 20.57 12.76 6.68
CA LYS A 53 21.77 12.38 5.91
C LYS A 53 22.42 13.61 5.28
N GLU A 54 21.63 14.46 4.62
CA GLU A 54 22.12 15.71 4.01
C GLU A 54 22.62 16.74 5.03
N SER A 55 21.92 16.89 6.17
CA SER A 55 22.33 17.79 7.24
C SER A 55 23.69 17.39 7.81
N LYS A 56 23.87 16.10 8.11
CA LYS A 56 25.16 15.56 8.58
C LYS A 56 26.26 15.71 7.54
N ALA A 57 25.98 15.40 6.26
CA ALA A 57 26.95 15.59 5.18
C ALA A 57 27.43 17.05 5.08
N ARG A 58 26.50 18.02 5.18
CA ARG A 58 26.85 19.45 5.22
C ARG A 58 27.69 19.83 6.43
N GLN A 59 27.35 19.34 7.62
CA GLN A 59 28.12 19.60 8.85
C GLN A 59 29.56 19.10 8.74
N PHE A 60 29.77 17.88 8.26
CA PHE A 60 31.12 17.31 8.12
C PHE A 60 31.91 17.97 6.98
N SER A 61 31.24 18.35 5.88
CA SER A 61 31.87 19.16 4.83
C SER A 61 32.33 20.53 5.37
N ASN A 62 31.51 21.22 6.15
CA ASN A 62 31.89 22.49 6.77
C ASN A 62 33.03 22.33 7.77
N LEU A 63 33.01 21.24 8.56
CA LEU A 63 34.10 20.91 9.47
C LEU A 63 35.41 20.73 8.68
N LYS A 64 35.40 19.97 7.58
CA LYS A 64 36.55 19.77 6.70
C LYS A 64 37.14 21.10 6.23
N ASN A 65 36.29 22.01 5.75
CA ASN A 65 36.71 23.33 5.25
C ASN A 65 37.28 24.22 6.38
N ASN A 66 36.71 24.16 7.59
CA ASN A 66 37.15 24.99 8.71
C ASN A 66 38.45 24.50 9.37
N VAL A 67 38.76 23.21 9.22
CA VAL A 67 39.95 22.58 9.82
C VAL A 67 41.02 22.26 8.78
N GLU A 68 40.91 22.85 7.59
CA GLU A 68 41.80 22.70 6.44
C GLU A 68 43.22 23.21 6.79
N GLY A 69 44.00 22.36 7.48
CA GLY A 69 45.29 22.71 8.07
C GLY A 69 45.62 21.92 9.36
N ILE A 70 44.60 21.38 10.04
CA ILE A 70 44.75 20.51 11.21
C ILE A 70 44.59 19.06 10.76
N LYS A 71 45.71 18.37 10.49
CA LYS A 71 45.75 16.99 9.95
C LYS A 71 44.78 16.02 10.64
N PHE A 72 44.74 16.04 11.98
CA PHE A 72 43.86 15.17 12.77
C PHE A 72 42.36 15.44 12.49
N SER A 73 41.98 16.71 12.44
CA SER A 73 40.59 17.12 12.25
C SER A 73 40.11 16.91 10.81
N VAL A 74 41.00 16.98 9.81
CA VAL A 74 40.70 16.64 8.42
C VAL A 74 40.42 15.13 8.28
N SER A 75 41.27 14.28 8.87
CA SER A 75 41.04 12.83 8.86
C SER A 75 39.74 12.45 9.57
N LEU A 76 39.43 13.12 10.69
CA LEU A 76 38.18 12.90 11.41
C LEU A 76 36.94 13.27 10.57
N SER A 77 36.97 14.39 9.84
CA SER A 77 35.83 14.81 9.01
C SER A 77 35.63 13.90 7.79
N GLU A 78 36.70 13.40 7.18
CA GLU A 78 36.65 12.41 6.09
C GLU A 78 36.08 11.08 6.56
N ASN A 79 36.57 10.52 7.67
CA ASN A 79 36.04 9.29 8.26
C ASN A 79 34.55 9.41 8.62
N MET A 80 34.11 10.59 9.07
CA MET A 80 32.70 10.84 9.38
C MET A 80 31.83 10.98 8.13
N MET A 81 32.34 11.55 7.04
CA MET A 81 31.67 11.53 5.72
C MET A 81 31.52 10.11 5.18
N ASP A 82 32.54 9.28 5.36
CA ASP A 82 32.49 7.85 5.00
C ASP A 82 31.47 7.08 5.84
N LEU A 83 31.25 7.45 7.10
CA LEU A 83 30.19 6.87 7.93
C LEU A 83 28.78 7.30 7.50
N VAL A 84 28.61 8.58 7.10
CA VAL A 84 27.33 9.10 6.58
C VAL A 84 26.95 8.44 5.25
N ASN A 85 27.94 8.10 4.44
CA ASN A 85 27.78 7.37 3.18
C ASN A 85 28.09 5.88 3.31
N GLY A 86 28.28 5.39 4.53
CA GLY A 86 28.78 4.05 4.80
C GLY A 86 27.73 2.99 4.56
N ASN A 87 28.18 1.73 4.56
CA ASN A 87 27.34 0.56 4.29
C ASN A 87 26.03 0.54 5.10
N LEU A 88 26.04 0.98 6.38
CA LEU A 88 24.83 0.99 7.21
C LEU A 88 23.79 2.03 6.74
N ALA A 89 24.24 3.21 6.31
CA ALA A 89 23.35 4.24 5.77
C ALA A 89 22.76 3.80 4.42
N GLN A 90 23.57 3.16 3.58
CA GLN A 90 23.10 2.58 2.32
C GLN A 90 22.10 1.44 2.55
N GLN A 91 22.38 0.52 3.48
CA GLN A 91 21.46 -0.55 3.87
C GLN A 91 20.11 -0.02 4.38
N THR A 92 20.15 1.06 5.17
CA THR A 92 18.93 1.72 5.67
C THR A 92 18.13 2.32 4.51
N GLU A 93 18.80 3.00 3.57
CA GLU A 93 18.17 3.57 2.38
C GLU A 93 17.50 2.50 1.50
N GLU A 94 18.21 1.38 1.26
CA GLU A 94 17.66 0.25 0.50
C GLU A 94 16.48 -0.41 1.22
N SER A 95 16.54 -0.51 2.54
CA SER A 95 15.45 -1.07 3.36
C SER A 95 14.18 -0.21 3.29
N ILE A 96 14.32 1.12 3.39
CA ILE A 96 13.19 2.05 3.26
C ILE A 96 12.59 1.98 1.85
N LYS A 97 13.43 2.00 0.81
CA LYS A 97 12.96 1.85 -0.59
C LYS A 97 12.24 0.52 -0.81
N HIS A 98 12.74 -0.55 -0.21
CA HIS A 98 12.10 -1.86 -0.28
C HIS A 98 10.73 -1.86 0.42
N ALA A 99 10.64 -1.28 1.62
CA ALA A 99 9.38 -1.18 2.35
C ALA A 99 8.30 -0.42 1.56
N ILE A 100 8.65 0.75 1.01
CA ILE A 100 7.75 1.54 0.15
C ILE A 100 7.25 0.70 -1.01
N ARG A 101 8.16 0.04 -1.74
CA ARG A 101 7.81 -0.77 -2.91
C ARG A 101 6.89 -1.96 -2.56
N VAL A 102 7.09 -2.57 -1.40
CA VAL A 102 6.23 -3.66 -0.91
C VAL A 102 4.83 -3.15 -0.60
N ILE A 103 4.71 -1.96 0.01
CA ILE A 103 3.42 -1.33 0.29
C ILE A 103 2.70 -0.98 -1.01
N GLU A 104 3.37 -0.33 -1.96
CA GLU A 104 2.81 0.01 -3.28
C GLU A 104 2.30 -1.23 -4.03
N LEU A 105 3.08 -2.32 -4.00
CA LEU A 105 2.68 -3.58 -4.61
C LEU A 105 1.41 -4.14 -3.97
N LYS A 106 1.31 -4.11 -2.64
CA LYS A 106 0.12 -4.56 -1.91
C LYS A 106 -1.09 -3.68 -2.21
N ILE A 107 -0.92 -2.36 -2.27
CA ILE A 107 -1.98 -1.42 -2.67
C ILE A 107 -2.53 -1.82 -4.03
N SER A 108 -1.65 -1.98 -5.03
CA SER A 108 -2.05 -2.35 -6.39
C SER A 108 -2.77 -3.69 -6.45
N GLN A 109 -2.30 -4.70 -5.71
CA GLN A 109 -2.95 -6.00 -5.62
C GLN A 109 -4.34 -5.91 -4.99
N THR A 110 -4.48 -5.17 -3.90
CA THR A 110 -5.75 -4.97 -3.20
C THR A 110 -6.76 -4.21 -4.06
N GLU A 111 -6.33 -3.17 -4.78
CA GLU A 111 -7.17 -2.44 -5.75
C GLU A 111 -7.68 -3.36 -6.87
N GLN A 112 -6.80 -4.19 -7.44
CA GLN A 112 -7.18 -5.15 -8.49
C GLN A 112 -8.21 -6.17 -7.99
N GLU A 113 -8.04 -6.68 -6.78
CA GLU A 113 -9.00 -7.63 -6.21
C GLU A 113 -10.35 -6.96 -5.91
N ILE A 114 -10.37 -5.71 -5.44
CA ILE A 114 -11.61 -4.92 -5.29
C ILE A 114 -12.32 -4.77 -6.64
N ILE A 115 -11.60 -4.42 -7.70
CA ILE A 115 -12.17 -4.28 -9.05
C ILE A 115 -12.77 -5.60 -9.54
N ARG A 116 -12.07 -6.71 -9.31
CA ARG A 116 -12.53 -8.06 -9.66
C ARG A 116 -13.81 -8.43 -8.92
N LEU A 117 -13.88 -8.15 -7.61
CA LEU A 117 -15.08 -8.40 -6.80
C LEU A 117 -16.24 -7.51 -7.24
N LYS A 118 -16.02 -6.21 -7.52
CA LYS A 118 -17.05 -5.30 -8.04
C LYS A 118 -17.61 -5.78 -9.39
N THR A 119 -16.74 -6.31 -10.26
CA THR A 119 -17.17 -6.92 -11.52
C THR A 119 -18.02 -8.17 -11.30
N THR A 120 -17.62 -9.01 -10.34
CA THR A 120 -18.37 -10.22 -9.96
C THR A 120 -19.74 -9.88 -9.38
N GLN A 121 -19.81 -8.86 -8.51
CA GLN A 121 -21.04 -8.33 -7.94
C GLN A 121 -22.03 -7.89 -9.03
N ASN A 122 -21.56 -7.07 -9.97
CA ASN A 122 -22.39 -6.61 -11.09
C ASN A 122 -22.93 -7.79 -11.91
N GLY A 123 -22.10 -8.81 -12.16
CA GLY A 123 -22.53 -10.06 -12.79
C GLY A 123 -23.68 -10.76 -12.03
N TYR A 124 -23.62 -10.79 -10.69
CA TYR A 124 -24.70 -11.33 -9.86
C TYR A 124 -25.96 -10.47 -9.87
N GLU A 125 -25.83 -9.15 -9.87
CA GLU A 125 -26.96 -8.21 -9.92
C GLU A 125 -27.76 -8.34 -11.23
N ILE A 126 -27.08 -8.51 -12.37
CA ILE A 126 -27.72 -8.76 -13.67
C ILE A 126 -28.53 -10.06 -13.61
N VAL A 127 -27.95 -11.14 -13.07
CA VAL A 127 -28.64 -12.43 -12.93
C VAL A 127 -29.84 -12.31 -12.00
N LEU A 128 -29.68 -11.60 -10.88
CA LEU A 128 -30.73 -11.37 -9.90
C LEU A 128 -31.91 -10.60 -10.52
N SER A 129 -31.64 -9.54 -11.28
CA SER A 129 -32.65 -8.77 -12.01
C SER A 129 -33.45 -9.65 -12.98
N ASN A 130 -32.78 -10.54 -13.72
CA ASN A 130 -33.43 -11.50 -14.61
C ASN A 130 -34.33 -12.48 -13.85
N LEU A 131 -33.88 -13.01 -12.72
CA LEU A 131 -34.69 -13.90 -11.88
C LEU A 131 -35.93 -13.19 -11.33
N TYR A 132 -35.80 -11.93 -10.91
CA TYR A 132 -36.94 -11.10 -10.50
C TYR A 132 -37.93 -10.83 -11.63
N SER A 133 -37.45 -10.64 -12.86
CA SER A 133 -38.31 -10.50 -14.04
C SER A 133 -39.10 -11.80 -14.33
N GLN A 134 -38.41 -12.95 -14.35
CA GLN A 134 -39.05 -14.25 -14.56
C GLN A 134 -40.09 -14.57 -13.49
N ARG A 135 -39.82 -14.20 -12.23
CA ARG A 135 -40.76 -14.42 -11.12
C ARG A 135 -42.02 -13.56 -11.25
N ARG A 136 -41.91 -12.34 -11.77
CA ARG A 136 -43.07 -11.46 -11.99
C ARG A 136 -43.98 -11.92 -13.14
N GLN A 137 -43.46 -12.72 -14.05
CA GLN A 137 -44.20 -13.27 -15.20
C GLN A 137 -44.99 -14.53 -14.86
N LEU A 138 -44.72 -15.14 -13.71
CA LEU A 138 -45.45 -16.29 -13.16
C LEU A 138 -46.49 -15.82 -12.15
#